data_AF-A0AAT9WGR6-F1
#
_entry.id   AF-A0AAT9WGR6-F1
#
_cell.length_a   1.000
_cell.length_b   1.000
_cell.length_c   1.000
_cell.angle_alpha   90.00
_cell.angle_beta   90.00
_cell.angle_gamma   90.00
#
_symmetry.space_group_name_H-M   'P 1'
#
loop_
_entity.id
_entity.type
_entity.pdbx_description
1 polymer ?
#
loop_
_entity_poly.entity_id
_entity_poly.type
_entity_poly.pdbx_seq_one_letter_code
_entity_poly.pdbx_strand_id
1 'polypeptide(L)'
;MKALRMPAPARLARWLRGFRDGDGSAPRYLALPFIAGCLVLFAFFVIPPQTYSNIRPLFEPRAPHTASAATPAAEEIPRARDIAVRVVRMETNGRVPEAVDPERARLTQDRVAINILIRSGYVSIAQVDNYAVEGTPQRSIYHLTPDRTALACASIAADAAGSDEAAQEKSRALRATAARLALAAVAVEKFHRSELHRRVEWAYARAFSALTGRLPDISLGPAQIRVSTVRRIGATVGGSQKTYSVLHESDAELTKTLLDECRSLRLSAAIMSYYLGLPAGASAACGGKNRPDCPSEAERAANNYTGHRRATSAIVDYGPIVDRMQALLSEN
;
A
#
# COMPACT_ATOMS: atom_id res chain seq x y z
N MET A 1 -56.45 28.20 -1.76
CA MET A 1 -56.13 27.40 -2.97
C MET A 1 -54.79 26.70 -2.77
N LYS A 2 -54.76 25.37 -2.64
CA LYS A 2 -53.53 24.57 -2.46
C LYS A 2 -52.87 24.33 -3.82
N ALA A 3 -51.63 24.77 -3.99
CA ALA A 3 -50.83 24.45 -5.17
C ALA A 3 -50.42 22.97 -5.15
N LEU A 4 -50.96 22.19 -6.09
CA LEU A 4 -50.59 20.79 -6.31
C LEU A 4 -49.11 20.71 -6.71
N ARG A 5 -48.27 20.17 -5.82
CA ARG A 5 -46.87 19.83 -6.11
C ARG A 5 -46.85 18.68 -7.12
N MET A 6 -46.48 18.98 -8.36
CA MET A 6 -46.23 17.95 -9.37
C MET A 6 -45.07 17.03 -8.94
N PRO A 7 -45.19 15.71 -9.16
CA PRO A 7 -44.16 14.73 -8.83
C PRO A 7 -42.89 14.95 -9.68
N ALA A 8 -41.72 14.71 -9.08
CA ALA A 8 -40.38 14.85 -9.68
C ALA A 8 -40.23 14.28 -11.11
N PRO A 9 -40.78 13.10 -11.47
CA PRO A 9 -40.68 12.58 -12.83
C PRO A 9 -41.37 13.45 -13.89
N ALA A 10 -42.45 14.17 -13.53
CA ALA A 10 -43.15 15.06 -14.45
C ALA A 10 -42.35 16.34 -14.75
N ARG A 11 -41.47 16.76 -13.82
CA ARG A 11 -40.55 17.89 -14.05
C ARG A 11 -39.41 17.50 -14.97
N LEU A 12 -38.84 16.30 -14.78
CA LEU A 12 -37.79 15.76 -15.64
C LEU A 12 -38.30 15.53 -17.07
N ALA A 13 -39.50 14.98 -17.23
CA ALA A 13 -40.11 14.73 -18.54
C ALA A 13 -40.53 16.02 -19.29
N ARG A 14 -40.80 17.11 -18.56
CA ARG A 14 -41.03 18.44 -19.16
C ARG A 14 -39.71 19.13 -19.53
N TRP A 15 -38.69 18.96 -18.70
CA TRP A 15 -37.34 19.46 -18.96
C TRP A 15 -36.68 18.79 -20.18
N LEU A 16 -36.82 17.46 -20.31
CA LEU A 16 -36.34 16.71 -21.47
C LEU A 16 -37.10 17.04 -22.77
N ARG A 17 -38.37 17.42 -22.68
CA ARG A 17 -39.13 17.92 -23.84
C ARG A 17 -38.65 19.30 -24.30
N GLY A 18 -38.36 20.21 -23.35
CA GLY A 18 -37.74 21.50 -23.68
C GLY A 18 -36.36 21.40 -24.34
N PHE A 19 -35.62 20.30 -24.11
CA PHE A 19 -34.35 20.00 -24.80
C PHE A 19 -34.55 19.56 -26.25
N ARG A 20 -35.70 18.96 -26.59
CA ARG A 20 -36.01 18.44 -27.93
C ARG A 20 -36.58 19.52 -28.86
N ASP A 21 -37.21 20.54 -28.31
CA ASP A 21 -37.92 21.58 -29.07
C ASP A 21 -37.05 22.81 -29.41
N GLY A 22 -35.72 22.70 -29.33
CA GLY A 22 -34.79 23.54 -30.11
C GLY A 22 -34.52 24.99 -29.67
N ASP A 23 -35.25 25.57 -28.71
CA ASP A 23 -35.08 27.00 -28.36
C ASP A 23 -34.20 27.30 -27.13
N GLY A 24 -33.64 26.27 -26.49
CA GLY A 24 -32.82 26.44 -25.28
C GLY A 24 -31.34 26.36 -25.58
N SER A 25 -30.67 27.51 -25.79
CA SER A 25 -29.21 27.57 -25.60
C SER A 25 -28.88 26.97 -24.23
N ALA A 26 -28.20 25.81 -24.22
CA ALA A 26 -27.81 25.15 -22.98
C ALA A 26 -27.06 26.18 -22.13
N PRO A 27 -27.43 26.38 -20.85
CA PRO A 27 -26.80 27.41 -20.05
C PRO A 27 -25.29 27.18 -20.05
N ARG A 28 -24.51 28.21 -20.41
CA ARG A 28 -23.04 28.10 -20.57
C ARG A 28 -22.36 27.47 -19.35
N TYR A 29 -22.96 27.61 -18.16
CA TYR A 29 -22.48 27.01 -16.91
C TYR A 29 -22.60 25.47 -16.84
N LEU A 30 -23.43 24.82 -17.67
CA LEU A 30 -23.51 23.35 -17.78
C LEU A 30 -22.68 22.81 -18.94
N ALA A 31 -22.51 23.59 -20.01
CA ALA A 31 -21.66 23.22 -21.14
C ALA A 31 -20.19 23.08 -20.72
N LEU A 32 -19.70 23.99 -19.87
CA LEU A 32 -18.33 23.97 -19.37
C LEU A 32 -17.96 22.69 -18.58
N PRO A 33 -18.72 22.25 -17.56
CA PRO A 33 -18.43 21.01 -16.85
C PRO A 33 -18.66 19.77 -17.72
N PHE A 34 -19.60 19.80 -18.67
CA PHE A 34 -19.81 18.70 -19.61
C PHE A 34 -18.64 18.55 -20.58
N ILE A 35 -18.19 19.63 -21.21
CA ILE A 35 -17.03 19.66 -22.10
C ILE A 35 -15.75 19.30 -21.33
N ALA A 36 -15.56 19.83 -20.12
CA ALA A 36 -14.44 19.45 -19.26
C ALA A 36 -14.50 17.96 -18.89
N GLY A 37 -15.67 17.42 -18.56
CA GLY A 37 -15.87 15.99 -18.30
C GLY A 37 -15.56 15.13 -19.52
N CYS A 38 -16.02 15.53 -20.70
CA CYS A 38 -15.73 14.84 -21.97
C CYS A 38 -14.25 14.92 -22.33
N LEU A 39 -13.57 16.05 -22.13
CA LEU A 39 -12.13 16.20 -22.37
C LEU A 39 -11.28 15.38 -21.41
N VAL A 40 -11.67 15.32 -20.13
CA VAL A 40 -11.04 14.45 -19.14
C VAL A 40 -11.20 12.99 -19.55
N LEU A 41 -12.42 12.55 -19.90
CA LEU A 41 -12.66 11.19 -20.42
C LEU A 41 -11.87 10.92 -21.70
N PHE A 42 -11.84 11.85 -22.65
CA PHE A 42 -11.09 11.71 -23.90
C PHE A 42 -9.58 11.58 -23.65
N ALA A 43 -9.01 12.35 -22.73
CA ALA A 43 -7.60 12.22 -22.32
C ALA A 43 -7.29 10.86 -21.68
N PHE A 44 -8.27 10.22 -21.02
CA PHE A 44 -8.14 8.84 -20.53
C PHE A 44 -8.08 7.79 -21.66
N PHE A 45 -8.75 8.01 -22.79
CA PHE A 45 -8.88 7.01 -23.87
C PHE A 45 -7.92 7.21 -25.04
N VAL A 46 -7.41 8.41 -25.28
CA VAL A 46 -6.65 8.74 -26.51
C VAL A 46 -5.13 8.73 -26.33
N ILE A 47 -4.62 8.77 -25.09
CA ILE A 47 -3.19 8.59 -24.84
C ILE A 47 -2.89 7.08 -24.88
N PRO A 48 -2.15 6.57 -25.88
CA PRO A 48 -2.05 5.14 -26.14
C PRO A 48 -1.30 4.42 -25.00
N PRO A 49 -1.70 3.17 -24.70
CA PRO A 49 -1.17 2.41 -23.59
C PRO A 49 0.17 1.80 -23.96
N GLN A 50 1.25 2.51 -23.69
CA GLN A 50 2.58 1.92 -23.72
C GLN A 50 2.72 1.01 -22.49
N THR A 51 2.41 -0.28 -22.66
CA THR A 51 2.67 -1.40 -21.73
C THR A 51 2.01 -1.34 -20.35
N TYR A 52 0.83 -1.94 -20.21
CA TYR A 52 0.22 -2.26 -18.91
C TYR A 52 0.86 -3.54 -18.33
N SER A 53 2.04 -3.43 -17.74
CA SER A 53 2.35 -4.24 -16.56
C SER A 53 1.85 -3.44 -15.36
N ASN A 54 1.10 -4.07 -14.45
CA ASN A 54 0.58 -3.38 -13.27
C ASN A 54 1.67 -2.85 -12.33
N ILE A 55 2.95 -3.08 -12.63
CA ILE A 55 4.10 -2.58 -11.89
C ILE A 55 5.24 -2.42 -12.90
N ARG A 56 5.57 -1.19 -13.28
CA ARG A 56 6.97 -0.90 -13.66
C ARG A 56 7.74 -0.77 -12.36
N PRO A 57 8.64 -1.70 -12.01
CA PRO A 57 9.50 -1.50 -10.85
C PRO A 57 10.28 -0.20 -11.06
N LEU A 58 10.43 0.59 -9.99
CA LEU A 58 11.21 1.85 -10.02
C LEU A 58 12.69 1.60 -10.37
N PHE A 59 13.14 0.36 -10.22
CA PHE A 59 14.50 -0.10 -10.44
C PHE A 59 14.45 -1.28 -11.42
N GLU A 60 14.33 -1.02 -12.72
CA GLU A 60 14.57 -2.03 -13.74
C GLU A 60 16.07 -2.37 -13.74
N PRO A 61 16.50 -3.59 -13.38
CA PRO A 61 17.87 -4.02 -13.59
C PRO A 61 18.10 -4.28 -15.09
N ARG A 62 19.28 -3.93 -15.60
CA ARG A 62 19.74 -4.29 -16.96
C ARG A 62 19.54 -5.80 -17.22
N ALA A 63 19.22 -6.11 -18.48
CA ALA A 63 18.97 -7.44 -19.03
C ALA A 63 19.87 -8.56 -18.44
N PRO A 64 19.34 -9.78 -18.29
CA PRO A 64 20.02 -10.86 -17.59
C PRO A 64 21.35 -11.22 -18.26
N HIS A 65 22.37 -11.44 -17.43
CA HIS A 65 23.60 -12.08 -17.87
C HIS A 65 23.28 -13.42 -18.54
N THR A 66 23.76 -13.55 -19.76
CA THR A 66 23.84 -14.77 -20.56
C THR A 66 24.16 -15.98 -19.70
N ALA A 67 23.29 -16.99 -19.78
CA ALA A 67 23.57 -18.35 -19.33
C ALA A 67 24.87 -18.83 -20.00
N SER A 68 25.93 -19.00 -19.20
CA SER A 68 27.12 -19.73 -19.64
C SER A 68 26.94 -21.20 -19.28
N ALA A 69 27.01 -22.05 -20.30
CA ALA A 69 26.84 -23.48 -20.20
C ALA A 69 28.11 -24.19 -19.68
N ALA A 70 27.87 -25.26 -18.92
CA ALA A 70 28.70 -26.45 -18.69
C ALA A 70 30.05 -26.31 -17.94
N THR A 71 30.19 -27.02 -16.81
CA THR A 71 31.10 -28.17 -16.57
C THR A 71 30.81 -28.77 -15.16
N PRO A 72 30.90 -30.09 -14.92
CA PRO A 72 30.24 -30.75 -13.78
C PRO A 72 31.15 -31.04 -12.56
N ALA A 73 30.47 -31.40 -11.46
CA ALA A 73 30.92 -32.14 -10.28
C ALA A 73 31.83 -31.43 -9.25
N ALA A 74 31.19 -30.82 -8.24
CA ALA A 74 31.67 -30.76 -6.86
C ALA A 74 30.45 -30.56 -5.93
N GLU A 75 30.47 -31.22 -4.78
CA GLU A 75 29.56 -31.20 -3.61
C GLU A 75 28.23 -30.44 -3.70
N GLU A 76 27.13 -31.07 -3.27
CA GLU A 76 25.78 -30.48 -3.17
C GLU A 76 25.74 -29.31 -2.18
N ILE A 77 26.25 -28.16 -2.61
CA ILE A 77 25.89 -26.86 -2.08
C ILE A 77 24.39 -26.69 -2.38
N PRO A 78 23.55 -26.30 -1.41
CA PRO A 78 22.14 -26.01 -1.67
C PRO A 78 22.05 -25.03 -2.84
N ARG A 79 21.47 -25.48 -3.95
CA ARG A 79 21.32 -24.64 -5.14
C ARG A 79 20.22 -23.63 -4.84
N ALA A 80 20.61 -22.42 -4.43
CA ALA A 80 19.74 -21.27 -4.43
C ALA A 80 19.11 -21.12 -5.83
N ARG A 81 17.78 -21.12 -5.89
CA ARG A 81 17.02 -20.92 -7.13
C ARG A 81 16.17 -19.67 -7.01
N ASP A 82 16.00 -18.96 -8.11
CA ASP A 82 15.04 -17.87 -8.20
C ASP A 82 13.62 -18.39 -7.94
N ILE A 83 12.85 -17.65 -7.13
CA ILE A 83 11.49 -18.05 -6.76
C ILE A 83 10.54 -17.87 -7.94
N ALA A 84 9.96 -18.97 -8.44
CA ALA A 84 8.91 -18.92 -9.44
C ALA A 84 7.62 -18.31 -8.84
N VAL A 85 7.26 -17.11 -9.30
CA VAL A 85 6.09 -16.36 -8.81
C VAL A 85 4.79 -17.01 -9.33
N ARG A 86 4.08 -17.78 -8.48
CA ARG A 86 2.71 -18.24 -8.78
C ARG A 86 1.69 -17.19 -8.35
N VAL A 87 0.81 -16.77 -9.28
CA VAL A 87 -0.29 -15.85 -9.00
C VAL A 87 -1.34 -16.55 -8.13
N VAL A 88 -1.35 -16.23 -6.84
CA VAL A 88 -2.42 -16.65 -5.92
C VAL A 88 -3.41 -15.49 -5.82
N ARG A 89 -4.70 -15.74 -6.10
CA ARG A 89 -5.75 -14.76 -5.88
C ARG A 89 -5.94 -14.58 -4.37
N MET A 90 -6.06 -13.33 -3.92
CA MET A 90 -6.27 -13.04 -2.50
C MET A 90 -7.69 -13.38 -2.00
N GLU A 91 -8.65 -13.63 -2.90
CA GLU A 91 -10.03 -13.95 -2.54
C GLU A 91 -10.40 -15.38 -2.96
N THR A 92 -10.99 -16.12 -2.03
CA THR A 92 -11.72 -17.37 -2.31
C THR A 92 -13.19 -17.05 -2.54
N ASN A 93 -13.81 -17.66 -3.55
CA ASN A 93 -15.25 -17.52 -3.81
C ASN A 93 -16.07 -17.97 -2.60
N GLY A 94 -16.47 -17.03 -1.73
CA GLY A 94 -17.60 -17.15 -0.80
C GLY A 94 -17.47 -18.15 0.35
N ARG A 95 -16.29 -18.70 0.66
CA ARG A 95 -16.09 -19.53 1.86
C ARG A 95 -14.86 -19.08 2.64
N VAL A 96 -15.08 -18.73 3.90
CA VAL A 96 -14.03 -18.61 4.92
C VAL A 96 -13.50 -20.03 5.15
N PRO A 97 -12.21 -20.34 4.91
CA PRO A 97 -11.67 -21.66 5.15
C PRO A 97 -11.81 -22.03 6.63
N GLU A 98 -12.38 -23.19 6.93
CA GLU A 98 -12.55 -23.69 8.29
C GLU A 98 -11.26 -24.38 8.77
N ALA A 99 -10.91 -24.17 10.05
CA ALA A 99 -9.78 -24.71 10.81
C ALA A 99 -8.50 -24.98 9.99
N VAL A 100 -7.76 -23.89 9.76
CA VAL A 100 -6.50 -23.89 9.03
C VAL A 100 -5.45 -24.64 9.83
N ASP A 101 -4.83 -25.66 9.24
CA ASP A 101 -3.50 -26.09 9.66
C ASP A 101 -2.60 -24.84 9.74
N PRO A 102 -2.17 -24.40 10.94
CA PRO A 102 -1.49 -23.12 11.12
C PRO A 102 -0.19 -23.05 10.31
N GLU A 103 0.44 -24.20 10.07
CA GLU A 103 1.60 -24.29 9.20
C GLU A 103 1.23 -24.03 7.74
N ARG A 104 0.15 -24.63 7.25
CA ARG A 104 -0.37 -24.36 5.90
C ARG A 104 -0.84 -22.91 5.72
N ALA A 105 -1.43 -22.30 6.75
CA ALA A 105 -1.80 -20.89 6.75
C ALA A 105 -0.56 -20.02 6.54
N ARG A 106 0.46 -20.23 7.39
CA ARG A 106 1.72 -19.51 7.34
C ARG A 106 2.42 -19.69 5.98
N LEU A 107 2.54 -20.91 5.49
CA LEU A 107 3.14 -21.18 4.18
C LEU A 107 2.39 -20.51 3.02
N THR A 108 1.06 -20.39 3.13
CA THR A 108 0.25 -19.66 2.15
C THR A 108 0.53 -18.16 2.23
N GLN A 109 0.58 -17.59 3.44
CA GLN A 109 0.93 -16.20 3.67
C GLN A 109 2.34 -15.88 3.15
N ASP A 110 3.33 -16.74 3.39
CA ASP A 110 4.70 -16.57 2.90
C ASP A 110 4.73 -16.46 1.38
N ARG A 111 4.04 -17.38 0.69
CA ARG A 111 3.99 -17.39 -0.77
C ARG A 111 3.31 -16.14 -1.33
N VAL A 112 2.21 -15.69 -0.71
CA VAL A 112 1.53 -14.46 -1.10
C VAL A 112 2.43 -13.25 -0.84
N ALA A 113 3.09 -13.19 0.32
CA ALA A 113 3.96 -12.10 0.75
C ALA A 113 5.16 -11.94 -0.20
N ILE A 114 5.84 -13.04 -0.50
CA ILE A 114 6.96 -13.09 -1.45
C ILE A 114 6.52 -12.60 -2.82
N ASN A 115 5.36 -13.06 -3.31
CA ASN A 115 4.84 -12.64 -4.61
C ASN A 115 4.60 -11.12 -4.65
N ILE A 116 3.91 -10.58 -3.64
CA ILE A 116 3.64 -9.15 -3.53
C ILE A 116 4.96 -8.36 -3.49
N LEU A 117 5.93 -8.78 -2.68
CA LEU A 117 7.22 -8.12 -2.53
C LEU A 117 8.02 -8.11 -3.84
N ILE A 118 8.20 -9.27 -4.49
CA ILE A 118 8.91 -9.38 -5.77
C ILE A 118 8.24 -8.51 -6.82
N ARG A 119 6.91 -8.61 -6.95
CA ARG A 119 6.15 -7.88 -7.95
C ARG A 119 6.23 -6.37 -7.72
N SER A 120 6.21 -5.91 -6.47
CA SER A 120 6.27 -4.48 -6.14
C SER A 120 7.59 -3.79 -6.55
N GLY A 121 8.65 -4.57 -6.78
CA GLY A 121 10.00 -4.06 -7.05
C GLY A 121 10.78 -3.62 -5.81
N TYR A 122 10.35 -4.02 -4.60
CA TYR A 122 11.01 -3.66 -3.34
C TYR A 122 11.99 -4.72 -2.81
N VAL A 123 12.23 -5.77 -3.59
CA VAL A 123 13.21 -6.81 -3.30
C VAL A 123 14.20 -6.88 -4.46
N SER A 124 15.49 -6.92 -4.12
CA SER A 124 16.59 -7.01 -5.09
C SER A 124 17.06 -8.45 -5.31
N ILE A 125 16.91 -9.31 -4.30
CA ILE A 125 17.28 -10.74 -4.35
C ILE A 125 16.15 -11.54 -3.71
N ALA A 126 15.67 -12.57 -4.39
CA ALA A 126 14.67 -13.50 -3.88
C ALA A 126 15.07 -14.94 -4.19
N GLN A 127 15.64 -15.63 -3.20
CA GLN A 127 16.17 -16.98 -3.33
C GLN A 127 15.41 -17.96 -2.43
N VAL A 128 15.35 -19.22 -2.85
CA VAL A 128 14.85 -20.32 -2.02
C VAL A 128 15.91 -21.41 -1.89
N ASP A 129 16.20 -21.77 -0.64
CA ASP A 129 17.01 -22.92 -0.28
C ASP A 129 16.09 -24.07 0.13
N ASN A 130 16.27 -25.22 -0.49
CA ASN A 130 15.49 -26.41 -0.19
C ASN A 130 16.35 -27.39 0.59
N TYR A 131 15.94 -27.66 1.84
CA TYR A 131 16.55 -28.66 2.69
C TYR A 131 15.69 -29.91 2.64
N ALA A 132 16.26 -31.00 2.13
CA ALA A 132 15.71 -32.34 2.26
C ALA A 132 16.57 -33.10 3.27
N VAL A 133 16.06 -33.31 4.48
CA VAL A 133 16.66 -34.26 5.42
C VAL A 133 15.89 -35.56 5.30
N GLU A 134 16.60 -36.66 5.12
CA GLU A 134 16.02 -38.01 4.93
C GLU A 134 14.98 -38.31 6.03
N GLY A 135 13.76 -38.67 5.61
CA GLY A 135 12.64 -38.93 6.52
C GLY A 135 11.85 -37.70 7.00
N THR A 136 12.19 -36.48 6.57
CA THR A 136 11.42 -35.26 6.88
C THR A 136 10.84 -34.60 5.63
N PRO A 137 9.68 -33.91 5.73
CA PRO A 137 9.15 -33.14 4.61
C PRO A 137 10.14 -32.03 4.22
N GLN A 138 10.33 -31.84 2.90
CA GLN A 138 11.19 -30.82 2.32
C GLN A 138 10.84 -29.43 2.89
N ARG A 139 11.82 -28.74 3.47
CA ARG A 139 11.68 -27.38 3.99
C ARG A 139 12.28 -26.38 3.01
N SER A 140 11.52 -25.34 2.68
CA SER A 140 11.99 -24.21 1.86
C SER A 140 12.28 -23.02 2.77
N ILE A 141 13.52 -22.53 2.77
CA ILE A 141 13.92 -21.28 3.43
C ILE A 141 13.99 -20.20 2.35
N TYR A 142 13.34 -19.06 2.59
CA TYR A 142 13.28 -17.95 1.64
C TYR A 142 14.22 -16.84 2.09
N HIS A 143 15.09 -16.39 1.19
CA HIS A 143 16.00 -15.26 1.41
C HIS A 143 15.55 -14.08 0.55
N LEU A 144 15.08 -13.01 1.19
CA LEU A 144 14.60 -11.80 0.52
C LEU A 144 15.44 -10.59 0.93
N THR A 145 16.27 -10.07 0.02
CA THR A 145 17.02 -8.84 0.29
C THR A 145 16.23 -7.61 -0.17
N PRO A 146 15.86 -6.68 0.74
CA PRO A 146 15.16 -5.46 0.34
C PRO A 146 16.00 -4.64 -0.64
N ASP A 147 15.34 -3.97 -1.58
CA ASP A 147 16.00 -2.99 -2.44
C ASP A 147 16.51 -1.81 -1.59
N ARG A 148 17.80 -1.49 -1.74
CA ARG A 148 18.46 -0.47 -0.91
C ARG A 148 17.89 0.92 -1.15
N THR A 149 17.46 1.21 -2.37
CA THR A 149 16.90 2.52 -2.72
C THR A 149 15.51 2.67 -2.14
N ALA A 150 14.67 1.64 -2.24
CA ALA A 150 13.36 1.60 -1.60
C ALA A 150 13.47 1.75 -0.08
N LEU A 151 14.43 1.05 0.54
CA LEU A 151 14.69 1.16 1.98
C LEU A 151 15.18 2.56 2.37
N ALA A 152 16.05 3.17 1.57
CA ALA A 152 16.51 4.55 1.78
C ALA A 152 15.35 5.55 1.65
N CYS A 153 14.43 5.34 0.72
CA CYS A 153 13.21 6.15 0.59
C CYS A 153 12.31 6.05 1.82
N ALA A 154 12.12 4.85 2.36
CA ALA A 154 11.35 4.62 3.59
C ALA A 154 12.08 5.06 4.87
N SER A 155 13.35 5.49 4.78
CA SER A 155 14.10 5.92 5.96
C SER A 155 13.56 7.24 6.52
N ILE A 156 13.37 7.25 7.84
CA ILE A 156 12.95 8.42 8.63
C ILE A 156 14.12 8.93 9.46
N ALA A 157 14.23 10.27 9.53
CA ALA A 157 15.30 10.94 10.24
C ALA A 157 15.29 10.58 11.73
N ALA A 158 16.47 10.54 12.35
CA ALA A 158 16.56 10.42 13.79
C ALA A 158 16.26 11.78 14.43
N ASP A 159 15.45 11.77 15.49
CA ASP A 159 15.40 12.89 16.42
C ASP A 159 16.70 12.93 17.25
N ALA A 160 17.06 14.12 17.76
CA ALA A 160 18.25 14.27 18.57
C ALA A 160 18.15 13.35 19.79
N ALA A 161 19.00 12.33 19.84
CA ALA A 161 18.99 11.38 20.93
C ALA A 161 19.71 11.98 22.15
N GLY A 162 19.17 11.73 23.34
CA GLY A 162 19.93 11.86 24.58
C GLY A 162 21.13 10.90 24.60
N SER A 163 21.98 11.03 25.62
CA SER A 163 23.22 10.25 25.76
C SER A 163 23.04 8.76 26.06
N ASP A 164 21.80 8.26 26.14
CA ASP A 164 21.51 6.86 26.47
C ASP A 164 21.56 5.95 25.22
N GLU A 165 22.57 5.09 25.16
CA GLU A 165 22.82 4.15 24.07
C GLU A 165 21.69 3.11 23.91
N ALA A 166 21.09 2.66 25.02
CA ALA A 166 20.00 1.67 24.96
C ALA A 166 18.73 2.28 24.34
N ALA A 167 18.41 3.53 24.69
CA ALA A 167 17.32 4.27 24.07
C ALA A 167 17.58 4.55 22.58
N GLN A 168 18.82 4.83 22.20
CA GLN A 168 19.21 5.00 20.81
C GLN A 168 19.03 3.73 19.98
N GLU A 169 19.48 2.59 20.49
CA GLU A 169 19.35 1.31 19.78
C GLU A 169 17.88 0.91 19.61
N LYS A 170 17.06 1.08 20.65
CA LYS A 170 15.61 0.88 20.56
C LYS A 170 14.97 1.79 19.51
N SER A 171 15.39 3.06 19.45
CA SER A 171 14.91 4.01 18.43
C SER A 171 15.34 3.61 17.01
N ARG A 172 16.58 3.12 16.82
CA ARG A 172 17.04 2.60 15.52
C ARG A 172 16.24 1.38 15.08
N ALA A 173 16.03 0.42 15.99
CA ALA A 173 15.23 -0.77 15.72
C ALA A 173 13.79 -0.41 15.32
N LEU A 174 13.15 0.51 16.06
CA LEU A 174 11.79 0.98 15.73
C LEU A 174 11.72 1.62 14.34
N ARG A 175 12.67 2.49 14.00
CA ARG A 175 12.73 3.13 12.67
C ARG A 175 12.98 2.11 11.55
N ALA A 176 13.83 1.11 11.79
CA ALA A 176 14.06 0.03 10.83
C ALA A 176 12.79 -0.81 10.59
N THR A 177 12.08 -1.17 11.67
CA THR A 177 10.79 -1.86 11.59
C THR A 177 9.74 -1.02 10.86
N ALA A 178 9.64 0.29 11.18
CA ALA A 178 8.73 1.20 10.52
C ALA A 178 8.99 1.30 9.00
N ALA A 179 10.25 1.35 8.58
CA ALA A 179 10.63 1.38 7.17
C ALA A 179 10.22 0.09 6.44
N ARG A 180 10.44 -1.09 7.06
CA ARG A 180 10.03 -2.38 6.47
C ARG A 180 8.51 -2.53 6.41
N LEU A 181 7.79 -2.09 7.45
CA LEU A 181 6.32 -2.05 7.44
C LEU A 181 5.77 -1.12 6.36
N ALA A 182 6.40 0.04 6.16
CA ALA A 182 6.03 0.93 5.07
C ALA A 182 6.23 0.28 3.70
N LEU A 183 7.38 -0.36 3.46
CA LEU A 183 7.61 -1.11 2.22
C LEU A 183 6.55 -2.19 2.00
N ALA A 184 6.26 -2.98 3.04
CA ALA A 184 5.26 -4.04 2.98
C ALA A 184 3.86 -3.49 2.69
N ALA A 185 3.42 -2.48 3.44
CA ALA A 185 2.12 -1.83 3.28
C ALA A 185 1.95 -1.24 1.86
N VAL A 186 2.94 -0.50 1.38
CA VAL A 186 2.89 0.11 0.04
C VAL A 186 2.95 -0.96 -1.06
N ALA A 187 3.70 -2.05 -0.87
CA ALA A 187 3.72 -3.16 -1.81
C ALA A 187 2.34 -3.84 -1.94
N VAL A 188 1.62 -4.02 -0.84
CA VAL A 188 0.24 -4.53 -0.86
C VAL A 188 -0.69 -3.57 -1.62
N GLU A 189 -0.58 -2.27 -1.37
CA GLU A 189 -1.38 -1.27 -2.10
C GLU A 189 -1.03 -1.19 -3.60
N LYS A 190 0.23 -1.44 -3.98
CA LYS A 190 0.67 -1.59 -5.39
C LYS A 190 0.09 -2.84 -6.03
N PHE A 191 -0.01 -3.93 -5.28
CA PHE A 191 -0.56 -5.18 -5.77
C PHE A 191 -2.08 -5.11 -5.96
N HIS A 192 -2.81 -4.45 -5.06
CA HIS A 192 -4.27 -4.35 -5.12
C HIS A 192 -4.81 -3.31 -6.10
N ARG A 193 -4.15 -2.17 -6.25
CA ARG A 193 -4.65 -1.05 -7.05
C ARG A 193 -4.01 -1.04 -8.42
N SER A 194 -4.83 -1.17 -9.47
CA SER A 194 -4.38 -0.93 -10.84
C SER A 194 -3.87 0.50 -11.02
N GLU A 195 -2.95 0.68 -11.96
CA GLU A 195 -2.42 2.00 -12.31
C GLU A 195 -3.54 2.95 -12.78
N LEU A 196 -4.56 2.42 -13.47
CA LEU A 196 -5.72 3.19 -13.90
C LEU A 196 -6.48 3.79 -12.72
N HIS A 197 -6.77 3.01 -11.66
CA HIS A 197 -7.44 3.53 -10.47
C HIS A 197 -6.63 4.68 -9.85
N ARG A 198 -5.31 4.52 -9.75
CA ARG A 198 -4.42 5.56 -9.21
C ARG A 198 -4.47 6.84 -10.05
N ARG A 199 -4.40 6.72 -11.39
CA ARG A 199 -4.49 7.88 -12.29
C ARG A 199 -5.82 8.62 -12.16
N VAL A 200 -6.93 7.89 -11.99
CA VAL A 200 -8.26 8.49 -11.78
C VAL A 200 -8.33 9.23 -10.44
N GLU A 201 -7.87 8.62 -9.36
CA GLU A 201 -7.78 9.27 -8.04
C GLU A 201 -6.96 10.56 -8.11
N TRP A 202 -5.89 10.56 -8.89
CA TRP A 202 -5.05 11.73 -9.11
C TRP A 202 -5.70 12.83 -9.92
N ALA A 203 -6.34 12.47 -11.04
CA ALA A 203 -7.06 13.44 -11.84
C ALA A 203 -8.14 14.13 -10.99
N TYR A 204 -8.85 13.35 -10.17
CA TYR A 204 -9.81 13.87 -9.22
C TYR A 204 -9.16 14.79 -8.17
N ALA A 205 -8.06 14.37 -7.55
CA ALA A 205 -7.38 15.17 -6.53
C ALA A 205 -6.87 16.51 -7.07
N ARG A 206 -6.30 16.52 -8.28
CA ARG A 206 -5.86 17.76 -8.94
C ARG A 206 -7.02 18.69 -9.27
N ALA A 207 -8.11 18.15 -9.82
CA ALA A 207 -9.31 18.94 -10.12
C ALA A 207 -9.92 19.53 -8.84
N PHE A 208 -10.05 18.71 -7.79
CA PHE A 208 -10.57 19.16 -6.50
C PHE A 208 -9.69 20.24 -5.88
N SER A 209 -8.37 20.07 -5.91
CA SER A 209 -7.41 21.05 -5.39
C SER A 209 -7.43 22.36 -6.18
N ALA A 210 -7.52 22.32 -7.50
CA ALA A 210 -7.64 23.51 -8.33
C ALA A 210 -8.94 24.30 -8.03
N LEU A 211 -10.02 23.62 -7.68
CA LEU A 211 -11.32 24.24 -7.39
C LEU A 211 -11.44 24.76 -5.95
N THR A 212 -10.84 24.05 -4.98
CA THR A 212 -11.07 24.31 -3.54
C THR A 212 -9.85 24.85 -2.81
N GLY A 213 -8.67 24.82 -3.44
CA GLY A 213 -7.39 25.11 -2.80
C GLY A 213 -6.96 24.06 -1.76
N ARG A 214 -7.67 22.92 -1.64
CA ARG A 214 -7.44 21.88 -0.64
C ARG A 214 -7.31 20.50 -1.26
N LEU A 215 -6.66 19.57 -0.57
CA LEU A 215 -6.68 18.16 -0.98
C LEU A 215 -8.00 17.48 -0.59
N PRO A 216 -8.58 16.61 -1.44
CA PRO A 216 -9.74 15.83 -1.05
C PRO A 216 -9.35 14.77 -0.01
N ASP A 217 -10.27 14.46 0.90
CA ASP A 217 -10.05 13.41 1.91
C ASP A 217 -10.32 12.00 1.37
N ILE A 218 -9.54 11.59 0.38
CA ILE A 218 -9.51 10.24 -0.17
C ILE A 218 -8.11 9.63 0.01
N SER A 219 -8.02 8.31 -0.12
CA SER A 219 -6.74 7.61 -0.15
C SER A 219 -6.01 7.96 -1.44
N LEU A 220 -4.81 8.54 -1.30
CA LEU A 220 -3.98 8.99 -2.40
C LEU A 220 -2.61 8.34 -2.31
N GLY A 221 -1.92 8.25 -3.43
CA GLY A 221 -0.54 7.79 -3.41
C GLY A 221 -0.36 6.32 -3.77
N PRO A 222 0.89 5.93 -4.05
CA PRO A 222 1.29 4.53 -4.02
C PRO A 222 0.96 3.87 -2.68
N ALA A 223 1.03 4.65 -1.60
CA ALA A 223 0.77 4.22 -0.24
C ALA A 223 -0.69 4.33 0.22
N GLN A 224 -1.58 4.88 -0.62
CA GLN A 224 -3.03 4.98 -0.39
C GLN A 224 -3.41 5.64 0.95
N ILE A 225 -2.69 6.72 1.30
CA ILE A 225 -2.81 7.44 2.56
C ILE A 225 -3.94 8.48 2.45
N ARG A 226 -4.82 8.54 3.45
CA ARG A 226 -5.84 9.60 3.58
C ARG A 226 -5.24 10.87 4.18
N VAL A 227 -5.63 12.01 3.62
CA VAL A 227 -5.20 13.34 4.11
C VAL A 227 -5.62 13.56 5.55
N SER A 228 -6.86 13.19 5.93
CA SER A 228 -7.32 13.28 7.32
C SER A 228 -6.47 12.48 8.31
N THR A 229 -5.94 11.32 7.91
CA THR A 229 -5.01 10.53 8.75
C THR A 229 -3.70 11.28 8.97
N VAL A 230 -3.11 11.85 7.92
CA VAL A 230 -1.89 12.67 8.02
C VAL A 230 -2.12 13.84 8.97
N ARG A 231 -3.23 14.57 8.79
CA ARG A 231 -3.57 15.74 9.62
C ARG A 231 -3.87 15.37 11.07
N ARG A 232 -4.59 14.27 11.31
CA ARG A 232 -4.89 13.79 12.66
C ARG A 232 -3.61 13.39 13.41
N ILE A 233 -2.73 12.62 12.76
CA ILE A 233 -1.47 12.22 13.38
C ILE A 233 -0.58 13.45 13.59
N GLY A 234 -0.43 14.31 12.58
CA GLY A 234 0.30 15.58 12.67
C GLY A 234 -0.22 16.50 13.78
N ALA A 235 -1.53 16.51 14.07
CA ALA A 235 -2.06 17.26 15.21
C ALA A 235 -1.70 16.64 16.58
N THR A 236 -1.38 15.34 16.61
CA THR A 236 -1.03 14.60 17.83
C THR A 236 0.48 14.65 18.11
N VAL A 237 1.31 14.64 17.07
CA VAL A 237 2.77 14.69 17.19
C VAL A 237 3.29 16.10 17.02
N GLY A 238 4.36 16.46 17.76
CA GLY A 238 4.95 17.80 17.66
C GLY A 238 5.73 17.97 16.35
N GLY A 239 5.46 19.05 15.60
CA GLY A 239 6.12 19.32 14.32
C GLY A 239 7.61 19.66 14.38
N SER A 240 8.17 19.81 15.59
CA SER A 240 9.61 19.98 15.82
C SER A 240 10.40 18.67 15.71
N GLN A 241 9.74 17.51 15.75
CA GLN A 241 10.38 16.22 15.59
C GLN A 241 10.67 15.96 14.10
N LYS A 242 11.94 15.73 13.78
CA LYS A 242 12.41 15.45 12.40
C LYS A 242 11.71 14.23 11.83
N THR A 243 11.49 13.22 12.67
CA THR A 243 10.76 11.98 12.32
C THR A 243 9.39 12.26 11.69
N TYR A 244 8.67 13.27 12.21
CA TYR A 244 7.29 13.55 11.84
C TYR A 244 7.11 14.81 10.99
N SER A 245 8.20 15.50 10.63
CA SER A 245 8.18 16.74 9.84
C SER A 245 7.29 16.65 8.58
N VAL A 246 7.33 15.51 7.88
CA VAL A 246 6.51 15.24 6.67
C VAL A 246 5.00 15.29 6.93
N LEU A 247 4.53 15.10 8.16
CA LEU A 247 3.11 15.17 8.54
C LEU A 247 2.58 16.61 8.63
N HIS A 248 3.48 17.60 8.69
CA HIS A 248 3.15 19.02 8.85
C HIS A 248 3.28 19.82 7.54
N GLU A 249 3.51 19.14 6.41
CA GLU A 249 3.60 19.77 5.09
C GLU A 249 2.29 20.49 4.70
N SER A 250 2.40 21.60 3.96
CA SER A 250 1.22 22.27 3.37
C SER A 250 0.50 21.35 2.39
N ASP A 251 -0.75 21.64 2.02
CA ASP A 251 -1.48 20.81 1.03
C ASP A 251 -0.73 20.71 -0.31
N ALA A 252 -0.02 21.76 -0.73
CA ALA A 252 0.78 21.75 -1.95
C ALA A 252 2.00 20.82 -1.86
N GLU A 253 2.72 20.83 -0.72
CA GLU A 253 3.85 19.93 -0.50
C GLU A 253 3.37 18.49 -0.26
N LEU A 254 2.31 18.31 0.52
CA LEU A 254 1.70 17.01 0.75
C LEU A 254 1.21 16.37 -0.55
N THR A 255 0.71 17.17 -1.50
CA THR A 255 0.38 16.68 -2.85
C THR A 255 1.60 16.06 -3.53
N LYS A 256 2.75 16.74 -3.51
CA LYS A 256 4.01 16.22 -4.07
C LYS A 256 4.46 14.97 -3.34
N THR A 257 4.35 14.96 -2.01
CA THR A 257 4.74 13.83 -1.15
C THR A 257 3.89 12.60 -1.39
N LEU A 258 2.57 12.75 -1.56
CA LEU A 258 1.68 11.64 -1.86
C LEU A 258 1.89 11.11 -3.29
N LEU A 259 2.26 11.96 -4.24
CA LEU A 259 2.47 11.59 -5.65
C LEU A 259 3.80 10.87 -5.91
N ASP A 260 4.85 11.28 -5.22
CA ASP A 260 6.18 10.70 -5.37
C ASP A 260 6.30 9.43 -4.51
N GLU A 261 6.67 8.30 -5.12
CA GLU A 261 6.74 7.03 -4.40
C GLU A 261 7.76 7.04 -3.27
N CYS A 262 8.91 7.68 -3.46
CA CYS A 262 9.96 7.76 -2.45
C CYS A 262 9.50 8.58 -1.23
N ARG A 263 8.90 9.75 -1.47
CA ARG A 263 8.32 10.60 -0.41
C ARG A 263 7.11 9.93 0.24
N SER A 264 6.28 9.23 -0.53
CA SER A 264 5.13 8.51 -0.02
C SER A 264 5.54 7.34 0.87
N LEU A 265 6.66 6.65 0.56
CA LEU A 265 7.27 5.64 1.43
C LEU A 265 7.76 6.25 2.74
N ARG A 266 8.44 7.40 2.69
CA ARG A 266 8.86 8.13 3.90
C ARG A 266 7.68 8.53 4.78
N LEU A 267 6.62 9.06 4.17
CA LEU A 267 5.39 9.43 4.86
C LEU A 267 4.73 8.19 5.51
N SER A 268 4.67 7.08 4.78
CA SER A 268 4.17 5.81 5.30
C SER A 268 5.00 5.32 6.50
N ALA A 269 6.33 5.39 6.43
CA ALA A 269 7.21 5.02 7.53
C ALA A 269 7.04 5.93 8.76
N ALA A 270 6.83 7.23 8.58
CA ALA A 270 6.53 8.13 9.69
C ALA A 270 5.20 7.76 10.38
N ILE A 271 4.16 7.42 9.60
CA ILE A 271 2.87 6.94 10.13
C ILE A 271 3.03 5.59 10.86
N MET A 272 3.78 4.64 10.30
CA MET A 272 4.06 3.36 10.94
C MET A 272 4.82 3.54 12.25
N SER A 273 5.82 4.43 12.28
CA SER A 273 6.56 4.78 13.49
C SER A 273 5.66 5.32 14.59
N TYR A 274 4.68 6.17 14.23
CA TYR A 274 3.69 6.66 15.19
C TYR A 274 2.87 5.50 15.78
N TYR A 275 2.35 4.60 14.95
CA TYR A 275 1.53 3.48 15.43
C TYR A 275 2.31 2.45 16.23
N LEU A 276 3.57 2.19 15.89
CA LEU A 276 4.47 1.36 16.69
C LEU A 276 4.78 1.97 18.06
N GLY A 277 4.81 3.31 18.15
CA GLY A 277 5.04 4.04 19.40
C GLY A 277 3.83 4.07 20.35
N LEU A 278 2.65 3.63 19.91
CA LEU A 278 1.46 3.59 20.76
C LEU A 278 1.57 2.43 21.78
N PRO A 279 1.20 2.66 23.05
CA PRO A 279 1.23 1.61 24.05
C PRO A 279 0.35 0.42 23.66
N ALA A 280 0.86 -0.81 23.87
CA ALA A 280 0.20 -2.07 23.52
C ALA A 280 -1.21 -2.26 24.13
N GLY A 281 -1.59 -1.44 25.12
CA GLY A 281 -2.90 -1.43 25.77
C GLY A 281 -4.05 -0.77 24.98
N ALA A 282 -3.80 -0.21 23.79
CA ALA A 282 -4.85 0.44 22.99
C ALA A 282 -5.85 -0.53 22.35
N SER A 283 -5.58 -1.84 22.36
CA SER A 283 -6.59 -2.87 22.06
C SER A 283 -7.17 -3.40 23.37
N ALA A 284 -8.35 -2.91 23.74
CA ALA A 284 -9.08 -3.34 24.93
C ALA A 284 -9.30 -4.87 25.01
N ALA A 285 -9.17 -5.58 23.89
CA ALA A 285 -9.35 -7.03 23.79
C ALA A 285 -8.12 -7.86 24.25
N CYS A 286 -6.93 -7.27 24.30
CA CYS A 286 -5.68 -8.03 24.50
C CYS A 286 -5.06 -7.97 25.91
N GLY A 287 -5.65 -7.21 26.84
CA GLY A 287 -5.40 -7.35 28.29
C GLY A 287 -3.93 -7.32 28.75
N GLY A 288 -3.02 -6.73 27.98
CA GLY A 288 -1.60 -6.56 28.35
C GLY A 288 -0.77 -7.85 28.49
N LYS A 289 -1.26 -9.01 28.04
CA LYS A 289 -0.52 -10.28 28.09
C LYS A 289 -0.38 -10.87 26.69
N ASN A 290 0.80 -11.45 26.41
CA ASN A 290 1.14 -12.23 25.20
C ASN A 290 0.21 -13.47 25.08
N ARG A 291 -1.06 -13.24 24.75
CA ARG A 291 -1.95 -14.30 24.30
C ARG A 291 -1.58 -14.66 22.87
N PRO A 292 -1.54 -15.95 22.50
CA PRO A 292 -1.24 -16.38 21.14
C PRO A 292 -2.21 -15.80 20.10
N ASP A 293 -3.41 -15.40 20.53
CA ASP A 293 -4.45 -14.82 19.66
C ASP A 293 -4.37 -13.29 19.53
N CYS A 294 -3.34 -12.65 20.10
CA CYS A 294 -3.18 -11.20 20.03
C CYS A 294 -2.28 -10.77 18.87
N PRO A 295 -2.70 -9.76 18.09
CA PRO A 295 -1.91 -9.28 16.96
C PRO A 295 -0.57 -8.71 17.44
N SER A 296 0.48 -9.01 16.67
CA SER A 296 1.83 -8.49 16.89
C SER A 296 1.84 -6.96 16.83
N GLU A 297 2.89 -6.29 17.33
CA GLU A 297 2.98 -4.83 17.25
C GLU A 297 2.97 -4.32 15.81
N ALA A 298 3.65 -5.06 14.93
CA ALA A 298 3.69 -4.85 13.50
C ALA A 298 2.31 -5.03 12.86
N GLU A 299 1.60 -6.10 13.19
CA GLU A 299 0.24 -6.35 12.71
C GLU A 299 -0.72 -5.25 13.17
N ARG A 300 -0.65 -4.82 14.44
CA ARG A 300 -1.46 -3.70 14.95
C ARG A 300 -1.16 -2.40 14.22
N ALA A 301 0.12 -2.09 13.99
CA ALA A 301 0.53 -0.90 13.25
C ALA A 301 -0.02 -0.94 11.81
N ALA A 302 0.08 -2.08 11.13
CA ALA A 302 -0.48 -2.30 9.79
C ALA A 302 -2.01 -2.15 9.76
N ASN A 303 -2.72 -2.74 10.73
CA ASN A 303 -4.17 -2.63 10.83
C ASN A 303 -4.63 -1.18 11.12
N ASN A 304 -3.88 -0.44 11.93
CA ASN A 304 -4.16 0.97 12.18
C ASN A 304 -3.86 1.86 10.96
N TYR A 305 -2.83 1.51 10.19
CA TYR A 305 -2.43 2.22 8.97
C TYR A 305 -3.54 2.22 7.90
N THR A 306 -4.16 1.05 7.62
CA THR A 306 -5.27 0.97 6.64
C THR A 306 -6.64 1.29 7.21
N GLY A 307 -6.75 1.41 8.53
CA GLY A 307 -8.00 1.25 9.24
C GLY A 307 -8.40 -0.22 9.35
N HIS A 308 -8.96 -0.61 10.50
CA HIS A 308 -9.48 -1.95 10.72
C HIS A 308 -10.52 -2.29 9.64
N ARG A 309 -10.18 -3.20 8.72
CA ARG A 309 -11.15 -3.80 7.82
C ARG A 309 -11.86 -4.91 8.58
N ARG A 310 -13.17 -5.08 8.35
CA ARG A 310 -13.87 -6.28 8.81
C ARG A 310 -13.22 -7.49 8.15
N ALA A 311 -13.07 -8.59 8.88
CA ALA A 311 -12.61 -9.85 8.31
C ALA A 311 -13.40 -10.15 7.03
N THR A 312 -12.68 -10.39 5.94
CA THR A 312 -13.27 -10.62 4.62
C THR A 312 -13.18 -12.10 4.25
N SER A 313 -13.80 -12.50 3.13
CA SER A 313 -13.56 -13.83 2.55
C SER A 313 -12.20 -13.98 1.86
N ALA A 314 -11.27 -13.03 2.11
CA ALA A 314 -9.91 -13.11 1.61
C ALA A 314 -9.16 -14.27 2.27
N ILE A 315 -8.32 -14.93 1.49
CA ILE A 315 -7.42 -16.00 1.94
C ILE A 315 -6.37 -15.43 2.91
N VAL A 316 -6.01 -14.16 2.77
CA VAL A 316 -5.10 -13.47 3.66
C VAL A 316 -5.57 -12.03 3.91
N ASP A 317 -5.69 -11.66 5.19
CA ASP A 317 -6.02 -10.31 5.63
C ASP A 317 -4.81 -9.36 5.59
N TYR A 318 -5.08 -8.05 5.56
CA TYR A 318 -4.07 -7.00 5.37
C TYR A 318 -3.01 -6.95 6.49
N GLY A 319 -3.43 -6.90 7.76
CA GLY A 319 -2.48 -6.85 8.88
C GLY A 319 -1.52 -8.04 8.89
N PRO A 320 -2.04 -9.29 8.89
CA PRO A 320 -1.21 -10.49 8.88
C PRO A 320 -0.25 -10.58 7.69
N ILE A 321 -0.67 -10.20 6.47
CA ILE A 321 0.23 -10.26 5.31
C ILE A 321 1.36 -9.21 5.42
N VAL A 322 1.06 -8.01 5.89
CA VAL A 322 2.05 -6.92 6.07
C VAL A 322 3.06 -7.28 7.15
N ASP A 323 2.59 -7.81 8.27
CA ASP A 323 3.46 -8.32 9.34
C ASP A 323 4.37 -9.42 8.79
N ARG A 324 3.80 -10.38 8.05
CA ARG A 324 4.61 -11.46 7.48
C ARG A 324 5.64 -10.98 6.46
N MET A 325 5.28 -10.03 5.60
CA MET A 325 6.22 -9.38 4.68
C MET A 325 7.34 -8.67 5.43
N GLN A 326 7.04 -7.97 6.53
CA GLN A 326 8.09 -7.32 7.34
C GLN A 326 9.02 -8.34 8.00
N ALA A 327 8.49 -9.46 8.50
CA ALA A 327 9.30 -10.55 9.06
C ALA A 327 10.26 -11.11 8.00
N LEU A 328 9.76 -11.42 6.80
CA LEU A 328 10.58 -11.91 5.69
C LEU A 328 11.66 -10.92 5.25
N LEU A 329 11.43 -9.61 5.36
CA LEU A 329 12.43 -8.57 5.09
C LEU A 329 13.44 -8.36 6.24
N SER A 330 13.24 -9.03 7.38
CA SER A 330 14.07 -8.91 8.58
C SER A 330 14.93 -10.16 8.85
N GLU A 331 14.58 -11.31 8.28
CA GLU A 331 15.24 -12.62 8.46
C GLU A 331 16.55 -12.79 7.63
N ASN A 332 17.28 -11.70 7.34
CA ASN A 332 18.57 -11.75 6.62
C ASN A 332 19.77 -11.65 7.55
#